data_AF-A0ABD1P2L3-F1
#
_entry.id   AF-A0ABD1P2L3-F1
#
_cell.length_a   1.000
_cell.length_b   1.000
_cell.length_c   1.000
_cell.angle_alpha   90.00
_cell.angle_beta   90.00
_cell.angle_gamma   90.00
#
_symmetry.space_group_name_H-M   'P 1'
#
loop_
_entity.id
_entity.type
_entity.pdbx_description
1 polymer ?
#
loop_
_entity_poly.entity_id
_entity_poly.type
_entity_poly.pdbx_seq_one_letter_code
_entity_poly.pdbx_strand_id
1 'polypeptide(L)'
;MAKVFKGANVFMSRNLVPPELFDALHDALKLNGAQVFLCCDPSRNAPNDYHVISSPDHEKFEDLRSKGCNLLGPQCLLSCAKEHRLLPNQGFTCCLAMDGVNILVSGFEKDEKVEIEKLVTAMGGVLQTRASSDVSFVIVKNVLAQKYKWALNSLKKPIVTINWLHQCWKEHRVAPQESYRVLPFSGLTICVSGIPADERRQIEKLVVQNGGKYSAELTKRCTHLICQISYVFFFIHLHLILAFH
;
A
#
# COMPACT_ATOMS: atom_id res chain seq x y z
N MET A 1 24.27 -17.17 22.98
CA MET A 1 23.16 -16.61 22.19
C MET A 1 22.76 -17.63 21.13
N ALA A 2 21.47 -17.92 20.98
CA ALA A 2 21.01 -18.85 19.95
C ALA A 2 21.26 -18.23 18.56
N LYS A 3 21.88 -19.00 17.66
CA LYS A 3 22.09 -18.59 16.27
C LYS A 3 20.77 -18.74 15.51
N VAL A 4 20.06 -17.65 15.33
CA VAL A 4 18.69 -17.60 14.79
C VAL A 4 18.62 -18.13 13.35
N PHE A 5 19.68 -17.98 12.57
CA PHE A 5 19.74 -18.43 11.18
C PHE A 5 20.52 -19.74 11.01
N LYS A 6 20.74 -20.50 12.07
CA LYS A 6 21.46 -21.78 11.99
C LYS A 6 20.72 -22.74 11.06
N GLY A 7 21.38 -23.13 9.97
CA GLY A 7 20.82 -24.03 8.96
C GLY A 7 20.19 -23.33 7.75
N ALA A 8 20.14 -21.99 7.73
CA ALA A 8 19.73 -21.22 6.57
C ALA A 8 20.92 -21.04 5.59
N ASN A 9 20.67 -21.29 4.32
CA ASN A 9 21.58 -21.01 3.21
C ASN A 9 21.14 -19.71 2.55
N VAL A 10 22.00 -18.69 2.55
CA VAL A 10 21.67 -17.37 1.99
C VAL A 10 22.58 -17.05 0.83
N PHE A 11 21.99 -16.89 -0.34
CA PHE A 11 22.65 -16.58 -1.60
C PHE A 11 22.59 -15.07 -1.84
N MET A 12 23.74 -14.41 -1.88
CA MET A 12 23.85 -12.98 -2.16
C MET A 12 24.81 -12.73 -3.32
N SER A 13 24.42 -11.86 -4.24
CA SER A 13 25.27 -11.45 -5.36
C SER A 13 25.51 -9.94 -5.29
N ARG A 14 26.74 -9.51 -5.63
CA ARG A 14 27.11 -8.09 -5.72
C ARG A 14 26.27 -7.31 -6.74
N ASN A 15 25.61 -8.00 -7.68
CA ASN A 15 24.74 -7.37 -8.67
C ASN A 15 23.29 -7.19 -8.16
N LEU A 16 22.89 -7.94 -7.13
CA LEU A 16 21.51 -7.97 -6.62
C LEU A 16 21.34 -7.16 -5.32
N VAL A 17 22.45 -6.78 -4.70
CA VAL A 17 22.52 -6.11 -3.41
C VAL A 17 23.30 -4.80 -3.56
N PRO A 18 22.75 -3.65 -3.12
CA PRO A 18 23.46 -2.39 -3.11
C PRO A 18 24.80 -2.51 -2.40
N PRO A 19 25.90 -1.99 -2.98
CA PRO A 19 27.23 -2.08 -2.39
C PRO A 19 27.29 -1.58 -0.94
N GLU A 20 26.54 -0.52 -0.63
CA GLU A 20 26.46 0.10 0.70
C GLU A 20 25.83 -0.80 1.77
N LEU A 21 25.02 -1.79 1.38
CA LEU A 21 24.38 -2.75 2.30
C LEU A 21 25.09 -4.10 2.32
N PHE A 22 26.00 -4.37 1.38
CA PHE A 22 26.56 -5.70 1.15
C PHE A 22 27.32 -6.23 2.37
N ASP A 23 28.28 -5.46 2.88
CA ASP A 23 29.13 -5.88 3.99
C ASP A 23 28.31 -6.02 5.29
N ALA A 24 27.42 -5.05 5.56
CA ALA A 24 26.52 -5.08 6.71
C ALA A 24 25.60 -6.31 6.71
N LEU A 25 25.03 -6.67 5.54
CA LEU A 25 24.22 -7.88 5.39
C LEU A 25 25.02 -9.15 5.61
N HIS A 26 26.18 -9.24 4.97
CA HIS A 26 27.04 -10.42 5.05
C HIS A 26 27.48 -10.67 6.50
N ASP A 27 27.86 -9.63 7.23
CA ASP A 27 28.26 -9.73 8.63
C ASP A 27 27.07 -10.09 9.52
N ALA A 28 25.92 -9.45 9.34
CA ALA A 28 24.70 -9.76 10.09
C ALA A 28 24.27 -11.23 9.94
N LEU A 29 24.36 -11.77 8.72
CA LEU A 29 24.06 -13.17 8.43
C LEU A 29 25.03 -14.13 9.12
N LYS A 30 26.35 -13.87 9.02
CA LYS A 30 27.38 -14.72 9.64
C LYS A 30 27.29 -14.70 11.16
N LEU A 31 27.09 -13.53 11.77
CA LEU A 31 26.92 -13.38 13.21
C LEU A 31 25.71 -14.19 13.72
N ASN A 32 24.63 -14.24 12.95
CA ASN A 32 23.42 -14.99 13.27
C ASN A 32 23.48 -16.48 12.85
N GLY A 33 24.60 -16.94 12.28
CA GLY A 33 24.86 -18.34 11.99
C GLY A 33 24.33 -18.88 10.67
N ALA A 34 23.98 -18.01 9.72
CA ALA A 34 23.62 -18.42 8.36
C ALA A 34 24.85 -18.86 7.57
N GLN A 35 24.66 -19.79 6.63
CA GLN A 35 25.66 -20.13 5.62
C GLN A 35 25.49 -19.20 4.42
N VAL A 36 26.46 -18.32 4.18
CA VAL A 36 26.38 -17.31 3.12
C VAL A 36 27.14 -17.76 1.88
N PHE A 37 26.49 -17.72 0.72
CA PHE A 37 27.05 -18.02 -0.58
C PHE A 37 27.07 -16.76 -1.44
N LEU A 38 28.25 -16.40 -1.96
CA LEU A 38 28.42 -15.18 -2.77
C LEU A 38 28.10 -15.42 -4.25
N CYS A 39 26.93 -16.01 -4.52
CA CYS A 39 26.45 -16.31 -5.86
C CYS A 39 24.93 -16.15 -5.93
N CYS A 40 24.41 -16.20 -7.16
CA CYS A 40 22.98 -16.34 -7.43
C CYS A 40 22.82 -17.67 -8.16
N ASP A 41 22.17 -18.63 -7.55
CA ASP A 41 21.96 -19.96 -8.13
C ASP A 41 20.46 -20.30 -8.13
N PRO A 42 19.76 -20.07 -9.27
CA PRO A 42 18.34 -20.34 -9.37
C PRO A 42 17.94 -21.82 -9.20
N SER A 43 18.89 -22.76 -9.23
CA SER A 43 18.61 -24.18 -8.96
C SER A 43 18.45 -24.48 -7.47
N ARG A 44 18.85 -23.55 -6.59
CA ARG A 44 18.82 -23.69 -5.14
C ARG A 44 17.50 -23.12 -4.60
N ASN A 45 16.50 -23.97 -4.48
CA ASN A 45 15.15 -23.64 -4.05
C ASN A 45 14.66 -24.52 -2.88
N ALA A 46 15.60 -25.04 -2.06
CA ALA A 46 15.21 -25.78 -0.88
C ALA A 46 14.50 -24.86 0.14
N PRO A 47 13.70 -25.40 1.07
CA PRO A 47 12.97 -24.59 2.06
C PRO A 47 13.85 -23.68 2.93
N ASN A 48 15.12 -24.04 3.10
CA ASN A 48 16.11 -23.27 3.87
C ASN A 48 17.07 -22.46 2.97
N ASP A 49 16.85 -22.46 1.65
CA ASP A 49 17.61 -21.67 0.69
C ASP A 49 16.89 -20.33 0.46
N TYR A 50 17.60 -19.23 0.67
CA TYR A 50 17.11 -17.87 0.54
C TYR A 50 18.01 -17.05 -0.39
N HIS A 51 17.42 -16.29 -1.31
CA HIS A 51 18.13 -15.43 -2.26
C HIS A 51 17.89 -13.97 -1.93
N VAL A 52 18.97 -13.20 -1.81
CA VAL A 52 18.89 -11.76 -1.51
C VAL A 52 18.69 -10.99 -2.82
N ILE A 53 17.60 -10.23 -2.90
CA ILE A 53 17.31 -9.37 -4.05
C ILE A 53 16.69 -8.05 -3.61
N SER A 54 17.27 -6.95 -4.07
CA SER A 54 16.92 -5.62 -3.54
C SER A 54 15.77 -4.94 -4.25
N SER A 55 15.52 -5.30 -5.52
CA SER A 55 14.41 -4.77 -6.29
C SER A 55 13.69 -5.89 -7.04
N PRO A 56 12.34 -5.92 -7.02
CA PRO A 56 11.57 -6.83 -7.86
C PRO A 56 11.68 -6.50 -9.36
N ASP A 57 12.18 -5.31 -9.72
CA ASP A 57 12.35 -4.89 -11.12
C ASP A 57 13.60 -5.50 -11.77
N HIS A 58 14.45 -6.20 -11.01
CA HIS A 58 15.64 -6.82 -11.55
C HIS A 58 15.27 -8.01 -12.46
N GLU A 59 15.96 -8.16 -13.60
CA GLU A 59 15.75 -9.25 -14.57
C GLU A 59 15.76 -10.68 -13.99
N LYS A 60 16.42 -10.90 -12.84
CA LYS A 60 16.52 -12.21 -12.18
C LYS A 60 15.37 -12.48 -11.21
N PHE A 61 14.60 -11.46 -10.83
CA PHE A 61 13.52 -11.60 -9.87
C PHE A 61 12.48 -12.61 -10.36
N GLU A 62 12.04 -12.46 -11.60
CA GLU A 62 11.04 -13.35 -12.21
C GLU A 62 11.59 -14.77 -12.43
N ASP A 63 12.86 -14.91 -12.83
CA ASP A 63 13.50 -16.22 -12.97
C ASP A 63 13.54 -16.97 -11.63
N LEU A 64 14.01 -16.32 -10.57
CA LEU A 64 14.07 -16.90 -9.22
C LEU A 64 12.67 -17.20 -8.67
N ARG A 65 11.71 -16.29 -8.87
CA ARG A 65 10.33 -16.47 -8.42
C ARG A 65 9.66 -17.64 -9.12
N SER A 66 9.84 -17.77 -10.44
CA SER A 66 9.25 -18.87 -11.23
C SER A 66 9.80 -20.25 -10.84
N LYS A 67 11.04 -20.30 -10.35
CA LYS A 67 11.70 -21.50 -9.84
C LYS A 67 11.36 -21.83 -8.38
N GLY A 68 10.53 -21.01 -7.73
CA GLY A 68 10.10 -21.22 -6.35
C GLY A 68 11.17 -20.90 -5.31
N CYS A 69 12.17 -20.07 -5.64
CA CYS A 69 13.16 -19.62 -4.68
C CYS A 69 12.53 -18.70 -3.62
N ASN A 70 13.00 -18.77 -2.38
CA ASN A 70 12.63 -17.80 -1.34
C ASN A 70 13.45 -16.53 -1.51
N LEU A 71 12.79 -15.42 -1.81
CA LEU A 71 13.41 -14.14 -2.10
C LEU A 71 13.27 -13.19 -0.90
N LEU A 72 14.38 -12.60 -0.48
CA LEU A 72 14.42 -11.66 0.63
C LEU A 72 15.08 -10.34 0.23
N GLY A 73 14.48 -9.23 0.64
CA GLY A 73 15.08 -7.92 0.53
C GLY A 73 16.13 -7.67 1.62
N PRO A 74 17.12 -6.80 1.35
CA PRO A 74 18.12 -6.37 2.33
C PRO A 74 17.52 -5.93 3.67
N GLN A 75 16.44 -5.14 3.61
CA GLN A 75 15.82 -4.57 4.81
C GLN A 75 15.14 -5.63 5.66
N CYS A 76 14.51 -6.62 5.04
CA CYS A 76 13.95 -7.77 5.75
C CYS A 76 15.04 -8.52 6.53
N LEU A 77 16.15 -8.85 5.87
CA LEU A 77 17.27 -9.59 6.48
C LEU A 77 17.88 -8.86 7.67
N LEU A 78 18.18 -7.57 7.52
CA LEU A 78 18.75 -6.74 8.59
C LEU A 78 17.79 -6.65 9.78
N SER A 79 16.48 -6.50 9.52
CA SER A 79 15.47 -6.45 10.57
C SER A 79 15.36 -7.79 11.31
N CYS A 80 15.27 -8.91 10.58
CA CYS A 80 15.27 -10.25 11.18
C CYS A 80 16.52 -10.52 12.02
N ALA A 81 17.70 -10.12 11.53
CA ALA A 81 18.96 -10.30 12.21
C ALA A 81 19.05 -9.49 13.51
N LYS A 82 18.52 -8.26 13.51
CA LYS A 82 18.50 -7.38 14.68
C LYS A 82 17.48 -7.83 15.72
N GLU A 83 16.29 -8.21 15.28
CA GLU A 83 15.18 -8.63 16.15
C GLU A 83 15.25 -10.10 16.57
N HIS A 84 16.27 -10.84 16.11
CA HIS A 84 16.44 -12.27 16.40
C HIS A 84 15.22 -13.11 15.94
N ARG A 85 14.66 -12.77 14.77
CA ARG A 85 13.51 -13.46 14.17
C ARG A 85 13.93 -14.40 13.06
N LEU A 86 13.14 -15.44 12.84
CA LEU A 86 13.35 -16.36 11.70
C LEU A 86 13.12 -15.64 10.37
N LEU A 87 13.76 -16.15 9.31
CA LEU A 87 13.59 -15.64 7.96
C LEU A 87 12.21 -16.06 7.41
N PRO A 88 11.45 -15.14 6.79
CA PRO A 88 10.13 -15.45 6.27
C PRO A 88 10.23 -16.40 5.06
N ASN A 89 9.25 -17.31 4.95
CA ASN A 89 9.17 -18.30 3.89
C ASN A 89 7.80 -18.20 3.20
N GLN A 90 7.64 -17.15 2.40
CA GLN A 90 6.38 -16.82 1.70
C GLN A 90 6.62 -16.36 0.26
N GLY A 91 7.67 -16.88 -0.38
CA GLY A 91 8.03 -16.54 -1.76
C GLY A 91 8.87 -15.26 -1.86
N PHE A 92 8.31 -14.08 -1.58
CA PHE A 92 9.07 -12.83 -1.57
C PHE A 92 8.73 -11.94 -0.37
N THR A 93 9.76 -11.43 0.32
CA THR A 93 9.60 -10.43 1.38
C THR A 93 10.69 -9.37 1.24
N CYS A 94 10.31 -8.17 0.84
CA CYS A 94 11.21 -7.02 0.66
C CYS A 94 11.66 -6.43 2.01
N CYS A 95 10.70 -6.17 2.90
CA CYS A 95 10.93 -5.62 4.22
C CYS A 95 9.84 -6.08 5.21
N LEU A 96 9.97 -5.73 6.47
CA LEU A 96 8.98 -6.01 7.52
C LEU A 96 8.22 -4.75 7.94
N ALA A 97 8.14 -3.76 7.04
CA ALA A 97 7.53 -2.46 7.33
C ALA A 97 6.06 -2.56 7.74
N MET A 98 5.34 -3.55 7.22
CA MET A 98 3.93 -3.79 7.49
C MET A 98 3.71 -5.01 8.39
N ASP A 99 4.73 -5.48 9.09
CA ASP A 99 4.59 -6.60 10.02
C ASP A 99 3.56 -6.28 11.12
N GLY A 100 2.58 -7.17 11.29
CA GLY A 100 1.43 -6.95 12.18
C GLY A 100 0.38 -5.94 11.67
N VAL A 101 0.51 -5.42 10.45
CA VAL A 101 -0.44 -4.47 9.85
C VAL A 101 -1.47 -5.20 9.00
N ASN A 102 -2.75 -5.02 9.34
CA ASN A 102 -3.88 -5.54 8.58
C ASN A 102 -4.45 -4.46 7.66
N ILE A 103 -4.46 -4.72 6.36
CA ILE A 103 -4.95 -3.79 5.33
C ILE A 103 -6.28 -4.26 4.77
N LEU A 104 -7.25 -3.36 4.65
CA LEU A 104 -8.49 -3.60 3.92
C LEU A 104 -8.52 -2.75 2.65
N VAL A 105 -8.88 -3.35 1.50
CA VAL A 105 -8.97 -2.65 0.22
C VAL A 105 -10.41 -2.53 -0.30
N SER A 106 -10.74 -1.41 -0.95
CA SER A 106 -12.05 -1.20 -1.59
C SER A 106 -12.00 -0.27 -2.80
N GLY A 107 -12.89 -0.52 -3.78
CA GLY A 107 -13.00 0.31 -4.99
C GLY A 107 -11.99 0.03 -6.09
N PHE A 108 -11.17 -1.02 -5.94
CA PHE A 108 -10.19 -1.46 -6.94
C PHE A 108 -10.71 -2.66 -7.75
N GLU A 109 -10.27 -2.74 -9.00
CA GLU A 109 -10.49 -3.87 -9.90
C GLU A 109 -9.72 -5.12 -9.43
N LYS A 110 -9.98 -6.27 -10.06
CA LYS A 110 -9.38 -7.54 -9.64
C LYS A 110 -7.85 -7.50 -9.76
N ASP A 111 -7.34 -7.02 -10.89
CA ASP A 111 -5.90 -6.99 -11.15
C ASP A 111 -5.17 -5.97 -10.27
N GLU A 112 -5.79 -4.80 -10.02
CA GLU A 112 -5.29 -3.80 -9.07
C GLU A 112 -5.19 -4.39 -7.65
N LYS A 113 -6.17 -5.18 -7.22
CA LYS A 113 -6.15 -5.83 -5.89
C LYS A 113 -5.03 -6.85 -5.76
N VAL A 114 -4.76 -7.62 -6.80
CA VAL A 114 -3.66 -8.59 -6.82
C VAL A 114 -2.33 -7.86 -6.65
N GLU A 115 -2.16 -6.69 -7.29
CA GLU A 115 -0.93 -5.91 -7.14
C GLU A 115 -0.79 -5.30 -5.74
N ILE A 116 -1.87 -4.78 -5.17
CA ILE A 116 -1.88 -4.31 -3.78
C ILE A 116 -1.55 -5.45 -2.81
N GLU A 117 -2.12 -6.64 -3.02
CA GLU A 117 -1.86 -7.82 -2.21
C GLU A 117 -0.38 -8.21 -2.22
N LYS A 118 0.24 -8.22 -3.40
CA LYS A 118 1.69 -8.47 -3.53
C LYS A 118 2.52 -7.46 -2.73
N LEU A 119 2.24 -6.16 -2.86
CA LEU A 119 2.97 -5.12 -2.14
C LEU A 119 2.82 -5.26 -0.62
N VAL A 120 1.59 -5.46 -0.14
CA VAL A 120 1.30 -5.62 1.30
C VAL A 120 2.01 -6.86 1.85
N THR A 121 1.89 -8.00 1.15
CA THR A 121 2.49 -9.27 1.58
C THR A 121 4.01 -9.21 1.55
N ALA A 122 4.59 -8.60 0.52
CA ALA A 122 6.04 -8.43 0.41
C ALA A 122 6.62 -7.48 1.47
N MET A 123 5.80 -6.64 2.12
CA MET A 123 6.19 -5.83 3.28
C MET A 123 5.87 -6.49 4.64
N GLY A 124 5.37 -7.73 4.65
CA GLY A 124 5.01 -8.47 5.86
C GLY A 124 3.60 -8.18 6.40
N GLY A 125 2.80 -7.41 5.66
CA GLY A 125 1.40 -7.13 6.02
C GLY A 125 0.43 -8.19 5.55
N VAL A 126 -0.81 -8.09 6.03
CA VAL A 126 -1.89 -9.02 5.68
C VAL A 126 -3.04 -8.27 5.01
N LEU A 127 -3.46 -8.73 3.84
CA LEU A 127 -4.64 -8.20 3.16
C LEU A 127 -5.91 -8.90 3.65
N GLN A 128 -6.77 -8.15 4.34
CA GLN A 128 -8.05 -8.61 4.84
C GLN A 128 -9.12 -8.58 3.74
N THR A 129 -9.78 -9.71 3.53
CA THR A 129 -10.89 -9.83 2.55
C THR A 129 -12.19 -9.25 3.10
N ARG A 130 -12.38 -9.32 4.42
CA ARG A 130 -13.59 -8.91 5.14
C ARG A 130 -13.31 -7.72 6.04
N ALA A 131 -14.37 -6.97 6.31
CA ALA A 131 -14.35 -5.90 7.30
C ALA A 131 -14.26 -6.50 8.71
N SER A 132 -13.25 -6.11 9.48
CA SER A 132 -13.04 -6.54 10.87
C SER A 132 -12.51 -5.38 11.72
N SER A 133 -12.59 -5.52 13.05
CA SER A 133 -12.02 -4.57 14.03
C SER A 133 -10.50 -4.50 13.99
N ASP A 134 -9.86 -5.58 13.52
CA ASP A 134 -8.40 -5.75 13.56
C ASP A 134 -7.70 -5.05 12.39
N VAL A 135 -8.48 -4.46 11.48
CA VAL A 135 -7.97 -3.64 10.38
C VAL A 135 -7.22 -2.42 10.92
N SER A 136 -5.98 -2.27 10.49
CA SER A 136 -5.11 -1.16 10.84
C SER A 136 -5.34 0.05 9.92
N PHE A 137 -5.43 -0.20 8.60
CA PHE A 137 -5.64 0.83 7.58
C PHE A 137 -6.64 0.35 6.52
N VAL A 138 -7.41 1.29 5.96
CA VAL A 138 -8.29 1.04 4.82
C VAL A 138 -7.77 1.81 3.61
N ILE A 139 -7.39 1.08 2.55
CA ILE A 139 -6.99 1.67 1.28
C ILE A 139 -8.21 1.68 0.36
N VAL A 140 -8.58 2.87 -0.13
CA VAL A 140 -9.68 3.00 -1.09
C VAL A 140 -9.24 3.74 -2.35
N LYS A 141 -9.85 3.37 -3.48
CA LYS A 141 -9.61 4.07 -4.76
C LYS A 141 -10.14 5.50 -4.72
N ASN A 142 -11.31 5.70 -4.11
CA ASN A 142 -12.01 6.97 -3.99
C ASN A 142 -13.21 6.85 -3.03
N VAL A 143 -13.97 7.94 -2.84
CA VAL A 143 -15.11 7.98 -1.89
C VAL A 143 -16.33 7.17 -2.34
N LEU A 144 -16.37 6.73 -3.60
CA LEU A 144 -17.44 5.88 -4.13
C LEU A 144 -17.21 4.40 -3.81
N ALA A 145 -16.06 4.03 -3.22
CA ALA A 145 -15.76 2.66 -2.86
C ALA A 145 -16.79 2.12 -1.84
N GLN A 146 -17.27 0.90 -2.07
CA GLN A 146 -18.38 0.30 -1.30
C GLN A 146 -18.13 0.27 0.22
N LYS A 147 -16.88 0.06 0.64
CA LYS A 147 -16.50 -0.01 2.07
C LYS A 147 -16.10 1.35 2.65
N TYR A 148 -16.05 2.43 1.86
CA TYR A 148 -15.62 3.76 2.32
C TYR A 148 -16.51 4.31 3.44
N LYS A 149 -17.83 4.34 3.21
CA LYS A 149 -18.80 4.85 4.21
C LYS A 149 -18.77 4.05 5.51
N TRP A 150 -18.66 2.73 5.41
CA TRP A 150 -18.52 1.86 6.58
C TRP A 150 -17.22 2.15 7.34
N ALA A 151 -16.09 2.26 6.64
CA ALA A 151 -14.81 2.56 7.27
C ALA A 151 -14.84 3.92 7.99
N LEU A 152 -15.47 4.93 7.37
CA LEU A 152 -15.57 6.28 7.92
C LEU A 152 -16.41 6.32 9.21
N ASN A 153 -17.57 5.67 9.19
CA ASN A 153 -18.54 5.76 10.27
C ASN A 153 -18.32 4.76 11.41
N SER A 154 -17.83 3.56 11.08
CA SER A 154 -17.77 2.44 12.04
C SER A 154 -16.37 2.16 12.57
N LEU A 155 -15.34 2.29 11.73
CA LEU A 155 -14.02 1.74 12.04
C LEU A 155 -13.12 2.76 12.77
N LYS A 156 -13.30 4.07 12.53
CA LYS A 156 -12.44 5.16 13.07
C LYS A 156 -10.93 4.93 12.84
N LYS A 157 -10.58 4.17 11.81
CA LYS A 157 -9.19 3.91 11.39
C LYS A 157 -8.84 4.78 10.18
N PRO A 158 -7.55 5.01 9.91
CA PRO A 158 -7.15 5.81 8.77
C PRO A 158 -7.65 5.22 7.44
N ILE A 159 -8.27 6.08 6.63
CA ILE A 159 -8.67 5.77 5.25
C ILE A 159 -7.75 6.53 4.31
N VAL A 160 -6.94 5.78 3.56
CA VAL A 160 -5.84 6.32 2.76
C VAL A 160 -5.96 5.89 1.29
N THR A 161 -5.25 6.60 0.44
CA THR A 161 -5.10 6.25 -0.98
C THR A 161 -4.00 5.21 -1.19
N ILE A 162 -3.95 4.59 -2.38
CA ILE A 162 -2.88 3.64 -2.74
C ILE A 162 -1.48 4.28 -2.70
N ASN A 163 -1.38 5.60 -2.87
CA ASN A 163 -0.11 6.32 -2.81
C ASN A 163 0.58 6.18 -1.44
N TRP A 164 -0.19 5.99 -0.36
CA TRP A 164 0.38 5.70 0.96
C TRP A 164 1.15 4.37 0.94
N LEU A 165 0.56 3.33 0.34
CA LEU A 165 1.19 2.01 0.23
C LEU A 165 2.47 2.08 -0.59
N HIS A 166 2.45 2.81 -1.70
CA HIS A 166 3.66 3.06 -2.50
C HIS A 166 4.73 3.84 -1.73
N GLN A 167 4.33 4.78 -0.87
CA GLN A 167 5.29 5.48 -0.02
C GLN A 167 5.90 4.53 1.01
N CYS A 168 5.08 3.70 1.67
CA CYS A 168 5.57 2.70 2.62
C CYS A 168 6.56 1.73 1.96
N TRP A 169 6.27 1.33 0.71
CA TRP A 169 7.16 0.52 -0.12
C TRP A 169 8.50 1.20 -0.35
N LYS A 170 8.48 2.46 -0.79
CA LYS A 170 9.70 3.22 -1.10
C LYS A 170 10.58 3.48 0.12
N GLU A 171 9.97 3.78 1.26
CA GLU A 171 10.70 4.13 2.48
C GLU A 171 11.01 2.91 3.38
N HIS A 172 10.49 1.73 3.03
CA HIS A 172 10.56 0.51 3.84
C HIS A 172 10.13 0.72 5.30
N ARG A 173 9.10 1.55 5.53
CA ARG A 173 8.49 1.83 6.84
C ARG A 173 7.04 2.24 6.68
N VAL A 174 6.26 2.19 7.76
CA VAL A 174 4.93 2.80 7.77
C VAL A 174 5.06 4.33 7.65
N ALA A 175 4.62 4.88 6.52
CA ALA A 175 4.64 6.32 6.27
C ALA A 175 3.51 7.03 7.08
N PRO A 176 3.71 8.30 7.47
CA PRO A 176 2.62 9.13 8.03
C PRO A 176 1.43 9.18 7.09
N GLN A 177 0.22 8.96 7.61
CA GLN A 177 -0.99 8.83 6.78
C GLN A 177 -1.62 10.16 6.36
N GLU A 178 -1.26 11.28 7.02
CA GLU A 178 -1.96 12.56 6.93
C GLU A 178 -2.01 13.09 5.50
N SER A 179 -0.88 13.06 4.80
CA SER A 179 -0.74 13.52 3.41
C SER A 179 -1.38 12.59 2.38
N TYR A 180 -1.84 11.40 2.80
CA TYR A 180 -2.38 10.37 1.89
C TYR A 180 -3.83 10.03 2.18
N ARG A 181 -4.50 10.78 3.07
CA ARG A 181 -5.93 10.65 3.30
C ARG A 181 -6.71 10.90 2.02
N VAL A 182 -7.82 10.18 1.90
CA VAL A 182 -8.70 10.30 0.73
C VAL A 182 -9.45 11.62 0.85
N LEU A 183 -9.30 12.49 -0.15
CA LEU A 183 -9.99 13.77 -0.17
C LEU A 183 -11.51 13.60 -0.37
N PRO A 184 -12.34 14.52 0.17
CA PRO A 184 -13.80 14.37 0.20
C PRO A 184 -14.48 14.15 -1.15
N PHE A 185 -13.92 14.71 -2.22
CA PHE A 185 -14.49 14.60 -3.57
C PHE A 185 -13.67 13.69 -4.48
N SER A 186 -12.72 12.93 -3.94
CA SER A 186 -11.94 11.97 -4.72
C SER A 186 -12.87 11.05 -5.51
N GLY A 187 -12.64 10.94 -6.82
CA GLY A 187 -13.44 10.13 -7.75
C GLY A 187 -14.81 10.69 -8.14
N LEU A 188 -15.20 11.86 -7.62
CA LEU A 188 -16.44 12.52 -8.02
C LEU A 188 -16.24 13.35 -9.29
N THR A 189 -17.24 13.35 -10.16
CA THR A 189 -17.34 14.32 -11.27
C THR A 189 -18.61 15.13 -11.03
N ILE A 190 -18.45 16.41 -10.73
CA ILE A 190 -19.51 17.28 -10.24
C ILE A 190 -19.85 18.30 -11.31
N CYS A 191 -21.11 18.30 -11.73
CA CYS A 191 -21.68 19.32 -12.60
C CYS A 191 -22.50 20.31 -11.77
N VAL A 192 -22.65 21.54 -12.27
CA VAL A 192 -23.45 22.58 -11.64
C VAL A 192 -24.47 23.14 -12.62
N SER A 193 -25.72 23.36 -12.19
CA SER A 193 -26.78 23.95 -12.99
C SER A 193 -27.57 25.01 -12.20
N GLY A 194 -28.03 26.06 -12.89
CA GLY A 194 -28.82 27.13 -12.28
C GLY A 194 -28.07 28.02 -11.28
N ILE A 195 -26.74 27.92 -11.19
CA ILE A 195 -25.90 28.74 -10.31
C ILE A 195 -25.23 29.90 -11.09
N PRO A 196 -25.20 31.12 -10.53
CA PRO A 196 -24.50 32.28 -11.10
C PRO A 196 -23.04 32.00 -11.44
N ALA A 197 -22.51 32.72 -12.43
CA ALA A 197 -21.17 32.47 -12.95
C ALA A 197 -20.05 32.63 -11.89
N ASP A 198 -20.16 33.61 -11.00
CA ASP A 198 -19.14 33.85 -9.98
C ASP A 198 -19.12 32.76 -8.90
N GLU A 199 -20.29 32.34 -8.42
CA GLU A 199 -20.43 31.21 -7.49
C GLU A 199 -19.98 29.89 -8.13
N ARG A 200 -20.30 29.68 -9.42
CA ARG A 200 -19.86 28.49 -10.18
C ARG A 200 -18.35 28.36 -10.20
N ARG A 201 -17.61 29.46 -10.40
CA ARG A 201 -16.13 29.47 -10.36
C ARG A 201 -15.60 29.12 -8.98
N GLN A 202 -16.27 29.55 -7.91
CA GLN A 202 -15.90 29.18 -6.53
C GLN A 202 -16.14 27.68 -6.29
N ILE A 203 -17.28 27.15 -6.72
CA ILE A 203 -17.59 25.72 -6.62
C ILE A 203 -16.57 24.89 -7.40
N GLU A 204 -16.25 25.27 -8.64
CA GLU A 204 -15.21 24.60 -9.43
C GLU A 204 -13.88 24.52 -8.68
N LYS A 205 -13.41 25.65 -8.11
CA LYS A 205 -12.18 25.67 -7.29
C LYS A 205 -12.27 24.72 -6.10
N LEU A 206 -13.37 24.75 -5.35
CA LEU A 206 -13.57 23.87 -4.19
C LEU A 206 -13.61 22.39 -4.59
N VAL A 207 -14.28 22.06 -5.70
CA VAL A 207 -14.35 20.70 -6.22
C VAL A 207 -12.95 20.16 -6.51
N VAL A 208 -12.15 20.93 -7.26
CA VAL A 208 -10.78 20.55 -7.65
C VAL A 208 -9.85 20.48 -6.43
N GLN A 209 -9.91 21.46 -5.53
CA GLN A 209 -9.08 21.49 -4.31
C GLN A 209 -9.35 20.29 -3.39
N ASN A 210 -10.57 19.74 -3.40
CA ASN A 210 -10.95 18.57 -2.61
C ASN A 210 -10.90 17.26 -3.41
N GLY A 211 -10.16 17.22 -4.53
CA GLY A 211 -9.84 16.01 -5.28
C GLY A 211 -10.93 15.54 -6.25
N GLY A 212 -11.97 16.34 -6.47
CA GLY A 212 -13.02 16.07 -7.45
C GLY A 212 -12.71 16.63 -8.83
N LYS A 213 -13.51 16.22 -9.82
CA LYS A 213 -13.48 16.77 -11.18
C LYS A 213 -14.71 17.65 -11.38
N TYR A 214 -14.51 18.87 -11.84
CA TYR A 214 -15.60 19.73 -12.25
C TYR A 214 -15.99 19.45 -13.71
N SER A 215 -17.28 19.45 -14.02
CA SER A 215 -17.82 19.35 -15.37
C SER A 215 -18.73 20.54 -15.64
N ALA A 216 -18.45 21.30 -16.70
CA ALA A 216 -19.30 22.42 -17.11
C ALA A 216 -20.65 21.96 -17.70
N GLU A 217 -20.69 20.71 -18.19
CA GLU A 217 -21.86 20.12 -18.82
C GLU A 217 -22.27 18.83 -18.10
N LEU A 218 -23.57 18.56 -18.06
CA LEU A 218 -24.10 17.32 -17.52
C LEU A 218 -23.87 16.19 -18.52
N THR A 219 -22.92 15.32 -18.20
CA THR A 219 -22.59 14.13 -19.01
C THR A 219 -22.85 12.85 -18.22
N LYS A 220 -22.93 11.70 -18.91
CA LYS A 220 -23.03 10.37 -18.24
C LYS A 220 -21.88 10.06 -17.28
N ARG A 221 -20.78 10.81 -17.34
CA ARG A 221 -19.63 10.67 -16.42
C ARG A 221 -19.81 11.46 -15.12
N CYS A 222 -20.79 12.37 -15.05
CA CYS A 222 -21.09 13.12 -13.85
C CYS A 222 -21.65 12.18 -12.79
N THR A 223 -21.07 12.22 -11.59
CA THR A 223 -21.55 11.45 -10.45
C THR A 223 -22.54 12.25 -9.61
N HIS A 224 -22.43 13.58 -9.64
CA HIS A 224 -23.31 14.49 -8.91
C HIS A 224 -23.64 15.72 -9.75
N LEU A 225 -24.83 16.27 -9.52
CA LEU A 225 -25.29 17.53 -10.06
C LEU A 225 -25.70 18.43 -8.90
N ILE A 226 -25.08 19.62 -8.81
CA ILE A 226 -25.46 20.66 -7.85
C ILE A 226 -26.40 21.62 -8.58
N CYS A 227 -27.60 21.82 -8.03
CA CYS A 227 -28.58 22.76 -8.56
C CYS A 227 -28.97 23.78 -7.50
N GLN A 228 -29.19 25.02 -7.91
CA GLN A 228 -29.88 25.99 -7.06
C GLN A 228 -31.36 25.59 -6.97
N ILE A 229 -31.81 25.18 -5.79
CA ILE A 229 -33.23 24.91 -5.55
C ILE A 229 -33.91 26.26 -5.36
N SER A 230 -34.42 26.84 -6.44
CA SER A 230 -35.44 27.86 -6.36
C SER A 230 -36.79 27.19 -6.07
N TYR A 231 -37.38 27.55 -4.93
CA TYR A 231 -38.70 27.20 -4.35
C TYR A 231 -38.72 26.10 -3.26
N VAL A 232 -38.68 26.61 -2.01
CA VAL A 232 -39.37 26.17 -0.77
C VAL A 232 -39.29 24.67 -0.40
N PHE A 233 -38.68 24.38 0.76
CA PHE A 233 -38.40 23.07 1.40
C PHE A 233 -37.08 22.40 0.99
N PHE A 234 -36.00 22.62 1.75
CA PHE A 234 -35.12 21.58 2.34
C PHE A 234 -33.89 22.23 3.01
N PHE A 235 -34.07 22.80 4.20
CA PHE A 235 -32.99 23.44 4.95
C PHE A 235 -32.06 22.46 5.69
N ILE A 236 -32.00 21.16 5.34
CA ILE A 236 -31.33 20.17 6.20
C ILE A 236 -30.15 19.44 5.56
N HIS A 237 -30.02 19.33 4.23
CA HIS A 237 -29.10 18.31 3.70
C HIS A 237 -27.65 18.76 3.43
N LEU A 238 -27.36 20.05 3.29
CA LEU A 238 -25.99 20.50 2.94
C LEU A 238 -25.07 20.71 4.17
N HIS A 239 -25.61 21.00 5.35
CA HIS A 239 -24.82 21.11 6.58
C HIS A 239 -24.31 19.75 7.09
N LEU A 240 -24.92 18.64 6.70
CA LEU A 240 -24.50 17.30 7.13
C LEU A 240 -23.28 16.74 6.39
N ILE A 241 -22.94 17.28 5.21
CA ILE A 241 -21.82 16.78 4.40
C ILE A 241 -20.49 17.43 4.83
N LEU A 242 -20.52 18.63 5.42
CA LEU A 242 -19.33 19.34 5.89
C LEU A 242 -19.07 19.20 7.41
N ALA A 243 -20.02 18.68 8.19
CA ALA A 243 -19.89 18.58 9.65
C ALA A 243 -19.26 17.27 10.16
N PHE A 244 -18.87 16.34 9.29
CA PHE A 244 -18.30 15.03 9.67
C PHE A 244 -16.93 14.74 9.02
N HIS A 245 -16.12 15.76 8.80
CA HIS A 245 -14.70 15.59 8.48
C HIS A 245 -13.80 16.10 9.61
#